data_AF-A0A660UH43-F1
#
_entry.id   AF-A0A660UH43-F1
#
_cell.length_a   1.000
_cell.length_b   1.000
_cell.length_c   1.000
_cell.angle_alpha   90.00
_cell.angle_beta   90.00
_cell.angle_gamma   90.00
#
_symmetry.space_group_name_H-M   'P 1'
#
loop_
_entity.id
_entity.type
_entity.pdbx_description
1 polymer ?
#
loop_
_entity_poly.entity_id
_entity_poly.type
_entity_poly.pdbx_seq_one_letter_code
_entity_poly.pdbx_strand_id
1 'polypeptide(L)'
;MSEKLGLIAGRGELPLILAERARAAGREVVAVDLSGEARPELEGMAVEMRRLRAGQLGEIIRFLRKSGVREAVVAGKVDKMTVFRPDELDQTALELLSTLKAKRDIDLLKGIASLFEREGIRLIDQRRYLGDLIPERGVLAGEPDERVIEDARFGIELARGIADLGVGQTVVVKGGVPLAVEAAEGTDEAIR
;
A
#
# COMPACT_ATOMS: atom_id res chain seq x y z
N MET A 1 -22.79 6.87 16.79
CA MET A 1 -22.49 5.66 15.99
C MET A 1 -21.02 5.74 15.60
N SER A 2 -20.26 4.67 15.79
CA SER A 2 -18.86 4.65 15.33
C SER A 2 -18.83 4.68 13.79
N GLU A 3 -17.92 5.42 13.21
CA GLU A 3 -17.73 5.40 11.75
C GLU A 3 -16.93 4.16 11.35
N LYS A 4 -17.47 3.38 10.42
CA LYS A 4 -16.77 2.22 9.87
C LYS A 4 -15.63 2.64 8.96
N LEU A 5 -14.48 2.00 9.11
CA LEU A 5 -13.30 2.11 8.25
C LEU A 5 -13.14 0.82 7.46
N GLY A 6 -13.09 0.92 6.13
CA GLY A 6 -12.69 -0.19 5.28
C GLY A 6 -11.19 -0.38 5.34
N LEU A 7 -10.71 -1.57 5.69
CA LEU A 7 -9.30 -1.94 5.63
C LEU A 7 -9.09 -2.95 4.51
N ILE A 8 -8.41 -2.55 3.45
CA ILE A 8 -8.01 -3.43 2.36
C ILE A 8 -6.59 -3.95 2.70
N ALA A 9 -6.53 -5.16 3.24
CA ALA A 9 -5.35 -5.76 3.84
C ALA A 9 -4.55 -6.60 2.81
N GLY A 10 -3.35 -6.16 2.48
CA GLY A 10 -2.31 -6.95 1.81
C GLY A 10 -1.47 -7.74 2.81
N ARG A 11 -0.31 -8.24 2.35
CA ARG A 11 0.64 -9.00 3.18
C ARG A 11 1.42 -8.11 4.15
N GLY A 12 1.94 -8.71 5.21
CA GLY A 12 2.82 -8.07 6.19
C GLY A 12 2.08 -7.59 7.43
N GLU A 13 2.76 -6.80 8.27
CA GLU A 13 2.25 -6.45 9.60
C GLU A 13 1.35 -5.22 9.63
N LEU A 14 1.51 -4.36 8.63
CA LEU A 14 0.85 -3.05 8.55
C LEU A 14 -0.68 -3.12 8.67
N PRO A 15 -1.41 -4.10 8.07
CA PRO A 15 -2.86 -4.19 8.25
C PRO A 15 -3.27 -4.39 9.71
N LEU A 16 -2.55 -5.23 10.45
CA LEU A 16 -2.86 -5.51 11.86
C LEU A 16 -2.64 -4.25 12.72
N ILE A 17 -1.50 -3.59 12.53
CA ILE A 17 -1.17 -2.35 13.25
C ILE A 17 -2.21 -1.27 12.93
N LEU A 18 -2.59 -1.13 11.65
CA LEU A 18 -3.60 -0.14 11.26
C LEU A 18 -4.97 -0.46 11.86
N ALA A 19 -5.40 -1.72 11.86
CA ALA A 19 -6.66 -2.14 12.48
C ALA A 19 -6.69 -1.79 13.97
N GLU A 20 -5.61 -2.07 14.70
CA GLU A 20 -5.47 -1.73 16.11
C GLU A 20 -5.58 -0.21 16.33
N ARG A 21 -4.82 0.58 15.57
CA ARG A 21 -4.82 2.06 15.68
C ARG A 21 -6.16 2.68 15.29
N ALA A 22 -6.85 2.12 14.28
CA ALA A 22 -8.18 2.55 13.88
C ALA A 22 -9.22 2.28 14.98
N ARG A 23 -9.16 1.11 15.63
CA ARG A 23 -10.02 0.79 16.78
C ARG A 23 -9.73 1.68 17.98
N ALA A 24 -8.46 1.95 18.26
CA ALA A 24 -8.06 2.88 19.32
C ALA A 24 -8.58 4.31 19.06
N ALA A 25 -8.70 4.70 17.78
CA ALA A 25 -9.34 5.94 17.34
C ALA A 25 -10.89 5.89 17.33
N GLY A 26 -11.49 4.82 17.86
CA GLY A 26 -12.94 4.66 17.98
C GLY A 26 -13.66 4.25 16.71
N ARG A 27 -12.95 3.77 15.67
CA ARG A 27 -13.53 3.29 14.40
C ARG A 27 -13.81 1.79 14.46
N GLU A 28 -14.89 1.36 13.81
CA GLU A 28 -15.15 -0.06 13.55
C GLU A 28 -14.47 -0.49 12.25
N VAL A 29 -13.71 -1.59 12.27
CA VAL A 29 -12.94 -2.04 11.10
C VAL A 29 -13.72 -3.08 10.30
N VAL A 30 -13.92 -2.81 9.01
CA VAL A 30 -14.45 -3.78 8.03
C VAL A 30 -13.29 -4.19 7.12
N ALA A 31 -12.85 -5.43 7.19
CA ALA A 31 -11.62 -5.88 6.54
C ALA A 31 -11.87 -6.65 5.23
N VAL A 32 -11.04 -6.38 4.24
CA VAL A 32 -10.90 -7.18 3.02
C VAL A 32 -9.51 -7.79 3.03
N ASP A 33 -9.42 -9.12 3.12
CA ASP A 33 -8.15 -9.82 3.02
C ASP A 33 -7.81 -10.12 1.57
N LEU A 34 -6.78 -9.45 1.04
CA LEU A 34 -6.18 -9.69 -0.27
C LEU A 34 -4.98 -10.64 -0.21
N SER A 35 -4.38 -10.83 0.98
CA SER A 35 -3.24 -11.72 1.15
C SER A 35 -3.64 -13.19 1.02
N GLY A 36 -4.87 -13.51 1.45
CA GLY A 36 -5.33 -14.88 1.61
C GLY A 36 -4.69 -15.63 2.78
N GLU A 37 -3.89 -14.92 3.57
CA GLU A 37 -3.14 -15.39 4.73
C GLU A 37 -3.32 -14.41 5.88
N ALA A 38 -4.50 -13.77 5.97
CA ALA A 38 -4.79 -12.87 7.07
C ALA A 38 -4.57 -13.57 8.42
N ARG A 39 -3.91 -12.85 9.32
CA ARG A 39 -3.60 -13.37 10.65
C ARG A 39 -4.88 -13.43 11.49
N PRO A 40 -5.08 -14.47 12.34
CA PRO A 40 -6.29 -14.62 13.17
C PRO A 40 -6.59 -13.39 14.03
N GLU A 41 -5.56 -12.64 14.43
CA GLU A 41 -5.68 -11.40 15.18
C GLU A 41 -6.46 -10.34 14.40
N LEU A 42 -6.25 -10.26 13.07
CA LEU A 42 -6.99 -9.32 12.23
C LEU A 42 -8.47 -9.67 12.15
N GLU A 43 -8.79 -10.96 12.05
CA GLU A 43 -10.19 -11.45 12.08
C GLU A 43 -10.88 -11.08 13.40
N GLY A 44 -10.18 -11.23 14.53
CA GLY A 44 -10.70 -10.84 15.85
C GLY A 44 -10.87 -9.34 16.07
N MET A 45 -10.23 -8.50 15.26
CA MET A 45 -10.35 -7.03 15.33
C MET A 45 -11.43 -6.46 14.41
N ALA A 46 -11.77 -7.16 13.31
CA ALA A 46 -12.74 -6.71 12.34
C ALA A 46 -14.18 -7.04 12.77
N VAL A 47 -15.11 -6.10 12.58
CA VAL A 47 -16.55 -6.38 12.79
C VAL A 47 -17.13 -7.24 11.68
N GLU A 48 -16.56 -7.11 10.48
CA GLU A 48 -16.90 -7.89 9.29
C GLU A 48 -15.61 -8.06 8.48
N MET A 49 -15.36 -9.27 7.98
CA MET A 49 -14.19 -9.56 7.16
C MET A 49 -14.54 -10.48 5.99
N ARG A 50 -13.97 -10.18 4.82
CA ARG A 50 -14.12 -11.04 3.63
C ARG A 50 -12.78 -11.21 2.92
N ARG A 51 -12.43 -12.45 2.62
CA ARG A 51 -11.32 -12.77 1.73
C ARG A 51 -11.74 -12.55 0.28
N LEU A 52 -10.98 -11.73 -0.45
CA LEU A 52 -11.20 -11.42 -1.86
C LEU A 52 -9.85 -11.33 -2.58
N ARG A 53 -9.84 -11.48 -3.90
CA ARG A 53 -8.64 -11.25 -4.71
C ARG A 53 -8.57 -9.80 -5.15
N ALA A 54 -7.36 -9.31 -5.38
CA ALA A 54 -7.14 -7.90 -5.75
C ALA A 54 -7.83 -7.53 -7.09
N GLY A 55 -8.03 -8.49 -7.99
CA GLY A 55 -8.78 -8.30 -9.24
C GLY A 55 -10.30 -8.19 -9.09
N GLN A 56 -10.86 -8.45 -7.91
CA GLN A 56 -12.31 -8.44 -7.66
C GLN A 56 -12.80 -7.06 -7.18
N LEU A 57 -12.43 -5.99 -7.89
CA LEU A 57 -12.69 -4.60 -7.47
C LEU A 57 -14.18 -4.32 -7.22
N GLY A 58 -15.06 -4.82 -8.08
CA GLY A 58 -16.51 -4.67 -7.95
C GLY A 58 -17.09 -5.45 -6.76
N GLU A 59 -16.55 -6.63 -6.42
CA GLU A 59 -16.93 -7.33 -5.18
C GLU A 59 -16.41 -6.61 -3.93
N ILE A 60 -15.18 -6.09 -3.94
CA ILE A 60 -14.59 -5.32 -2.83
C ILE A 60 -15.46 -4.11 -2.52
N ILE A 61 -15.76 -3.30 -3.55
CA ILE A 61 -16.60 -2.11 -3.41
C ILE A 61 -17.99 -2.48 -2.90
N ARG A 62 -18.63 -3.50 -3.48
CA ARG A 62 -19.95 -3.94 -3.03
C ARG A 62 -19.96 -4.37 -1.57
N PHE A 63 -18.94 -5.12 -1.14
CA PHE A 63 -18.82 -5.55 0.25
C PHE A 63 -18.68 -4.36 1.20
N LEU A 64 -17.76 -3.43 0.92
CA LEU A 64 -17.53 -2.25 1.73
C LEU A 64 -18.80 -1.36 1.81
N ARG A 65 -19.46 -1.12 0.66
CA ARG A 65 -20.71 -0.35 0.61
C ARG A 65 -21.83 -0.99 1.42
N LYS A 66 -22.04 -2.32 1.26
CA LYS A 66 -23.06 -3.06 2.04
C LYS A 66 -22.80 -3.01 3.53
N SER A 67 -21.53 -2.97 3.92
CA SER A 67 -21.12 -2.84 5.32
C SER A 67 -21.27 -1.42 5.85
N GLY A 68 -21.62 -0.42 5.02
CA GLY A 68 -21.78 0.98 5.42
C GLY A 68 -20.48 1.78 5.48
N VAL A 69 -19.41 1.30 4.86
CA VAL A 69 -18.11 1.98 4.80
C VAL A 69 -18.16 3.18 3.85
N ARG A 70 -17.62 4.32 4.29
CA ARG A 70 -17.46 5.56 3.48
C ARG A 70 -16.01 5.97 3.27
N GLU A 71 -15.12 5.52 4.13
CA GLU A 71 -13.68 5.73 4.02
C GLU A 71 -13.00 4.37 4.06
N ALA A 72 -12.04 4.13 3.16
CA ALA A 72 -11.25 2.93 3.17
C ALA A 72 -9.76 3.24 3.05
N VAL A 73 -8.92 2.35 3.55
CA VAL A 73 -7.47 2.46 3.52
C VAL A 73 -6.88 1.15 3.03
N VAL A 74 -5.86 1.25 2.19
CA VAL A 74 -5.07 0.09 1.75
C VAL A 74 -3.84 0.01 2.63
N ALA A 75 -3.54 -1.18 3.16
CA ALA A 75 -2.35 -1.39 3.98
C ALA A 75 -1.69 -2.73 3.63
N GLY A 76 -0.36 -2.78 3.64
CA GLY A 76 0.42 -3.99 3.36
C GLY A 76 0.76 -4.19 1.88
N LYS A 77 1.57 -5.21 1.60
CA LYS A 77 2.08 -5.52 0.26
C LYS A 77 0.99 -6.21 -0.56
N VAL A 78 0.61 -5.58 -1.67
CA VAL A 78 -0.25 -6.18 -2.71
C VAL A 78 0.63 -6.49 -3.91
N ASP A 79 0.60 -7.75 -4.34
CA ASP A 79 1.43 -8.21 -5.44
C ASP A 79 0.87 -7.72 -6.77
N LYS A 80 1.67 -6.95 -7.52
CA LYS A 80 1.27 -6.40 -8.82
C LYS A 80 0.94 -7.53 -9.80
N MET A 81 1.67 -8.64 -9.75
CA MET A 81 1.44 -9.76 -10.68
C MET A 81 0.09 -10.44 -10.45
N THR A 82 -0.44 -10.40 -9.23
CA THR A 82 -1.78 -10.94 -8.92
C THR A 82 -2.90 -10.00 -9.38
N VAL A 83 -2.65 -8.68 -9.41
CA VAL A 83 -3.62 -7.68 -9.89
C VAL A 83 -3.85 -7.78 -11.40
N PHE A 84 -2.88 -8.28 -12.18
CA PHE A 84 -2.95 -8.30 -13.64
C PHE A 84 -3.30 -9.66 -14.26
N ARG A 85 -3.69 -10.66 -13.46
CA ARG A 85 -4.14 -11.97 -13.96
C ARG A 85 -5.55 -11.88 -14.53
N PRO A 86 -5.75 -11.95 -15.85
CA PRO A 86 -7.06 -11.68 -16.47
C PRO A 86 -8.18 -12.59 -15.98
N ASP A 87 -7.85 -13.83 -15.59
CA ASP A 87 -8.75 -14.84 -15.04
C ASP A 87 -9.23 -14.53 -13.61
N GLU A 88 -8.56 -13.62 -12.91
CA GLU A 88 -8.91 -13.19 -11.55
C GLU A 88 -9.62 -11.83 -11.52
N LEU A 89 -9.78 -11.17 -12.67
CA LEU A 89 -10.42 -9.87 -12.81
C LEU A 89 -11.93 -9.99 -12.91
N ASP A 90 -12.65 -9.20 -12.12
CA ASP A 90 -14.07 -9.00 -12.35
C ASP A 90 -14.35 -7.94 -13.43
N GLN A 91 -15.61 -7.85 -13.85
CA GLN A 91 -16.04 -6.94 -14.91
C GLN A 91 -15.64 -5.48 -14.61
N THR A 92 -15.74 -5.06 -13.35
CA THR A 92 -15.36 -3.71 -12.92
C THR A 92 -13.86 -3.46 -13.09
N ALA A 93 -13.02 -4.44 -12.76
CA ALA A 93 -11.58 -4.34 -12.98
C ALA A 93 -11.22 -4.33 -14.47
N LEU A 94 -11.86 -5.16 -15.29
CA LEU A 94 -11.68 -5.17 -16.75
C LEU A 94 -12.05 -3.83 -17.39
N GLU A 95 -13.19 -3.26 -16.99
CA GLU A 95 -13.62 -1.94 -17.44
C GLU A 95 -12.60 -0.86 -17.03
N LEU A 96 -12.14 -0.86 -15.78
CA LEU A 96 -11.11 0.06 -15.33
C LEU A 96 -9.85 -0.04 -16.21
N LEU A 97 -9.32 -1.26 -16.41
CA LEU A 97 -8.12 -1.47 -17.22
C LEU A 97 -8.30 -1.01 -18.67
N SER A 98 -9.51 -1.17 -19.24
CA SER A 98 -9.81 -0.70 -20.60
C SER A 98 -9.74 0.83 -20.75
N THR A 99 -9.91 1.58 -19.66
CA THR A 99 -9.84 3.06 -19.66
C THR A 99 -8.42 3.59 -19.49
N LEU A 100 -7.46 2.75 -19.06
CA LEU A 100 -6.09 3.19 -18.81
C LEU A 100 -5.30 3.29 -20.11
N LYS A 101 -4.85 4.51 -20.45
CA LYS A 101 -4.01 4.77 -21.64
C LYS A 101 -2.63 4.11 -21.57
N ALA A 102 -2.10 3.96 -20.35
CA ALA A 102 -0.85 3.28 -20.07
C ALA A 102 -1.02 2.43 -18.81
N LYS A 103 -0.43 1.24 -18.78
CA LYS A 103 -0.48 0.31 -17.64
C LYS A 103 0.62 0.58 -16.62
N ARG A 104 0.97 1.86 -16.41
CA ARG A 104 1.92 2.24 -15.35
C ARG A 104 1.22 2.15 -14.00
N ASP A 105 1.96 1.79 -12.96
CA ASP A 105 1.39 1.60 -11.62
C ASP A 105 0.66 2.84 -11.08
N ILE A 106 1.22 4.03 -11.33
CA ILE A 106 0.61 5.30 -10.92
C ILE A 106 -0.74 5.52 -11.59
N ASP A 107 -0.87 5.18 -12.87
CA ASP A 107 -2.11 5.35 -13.62
C ASP A 107 -3.18 4.37 -13.12
N LEU A 108 -2.79 3.14 -12.81
CA LEU A 108 -3.67 2.13 -12.21
C LEU A 108 -4.18 2.57 -10.83
N LEU A 109 -3.30 2.97 -9.91
CA LEU A 109 -3.68 3.38 -8.55
C LEU A 109 -4.62 4.60 -8.57
N LYS A 110 -4.37 5.57 -9.44
CA LYS A 110 -5.27 6.72 -9.65
C LYS A 110 -6.63 6.27 -10.18
N GLY A 111 -6.64 5.33 -11.12
CA GLY A 111 -7.86 4.74 -11.65
C GLY A 111 -8.69 4.03 -10.58
N ILE A 112 -8.04 3.22 -9.74
CA ILE A 112 -8.69 2.54 -8.60
C ILE A 112 -9.25 3.57 -7.62
N ALA A 113 -8.48 4.58 -7.23
CA ALA A 113 -8.97 5.64 -6.34
C ALA A 113 -10.20 6.37 -6.90
N SER A 114 -10.16 6.71 -8.20
CA SER A 114 -11.28 7.37 -8.88
C SER A 114 -12.53 6.48 -8.95
N LEU A 115 -12.35 5.17 -9.15
CA LEU A 115 -13.43 4.19 -9.14
C LEU A 115 -14.08 4.11 -7.75
N PHE A 116 -13.29 4.01 -6.68
CA PHE A 116 -13.79 3.97 -5.31
C PHE A 116 -14.56 5.26 -4.95
N GLU A 117 -14.02 6.42 -5.31
CA GLU A 117 -14.64 7.71 -5.05
C GLU A 117 -16.00 7.83 -5.78
N ARG A 118 -16.08 7.41 -7.04
CA ARG A 118 -17.34 7.37 -7.82
C ARG A 118 -18.40 6.48 -7.17
N GLU A 119 -17.96 5.43 -6.48
CA GLU A 119 -18.82 4.50 -5.75
C GLU A 119 -19.14 4.95 -4.31
N GLY A 120 -18.68 6.14 -3.91
CA GLY A 120 -18.95 6.76 -2.62
C GLY A 120 -18.05 6.30 -1.48
N ILE A 121 -16.89 5.71 -1.79
CA ILE A 121 -15.88 5.31 -0.81
C ILE A 121 -14.62 6.14 -1.05
N ARG A 122 -14.26 6.98 -0.07
CA ARG A 122 -13.01 7.75 -0.13
C ARG A 122 -11.83 6.88 0.28
N LEU A 123 -10.87 6.68 -0.62
CA LEU A 123 -9.58 6.10 -0.22
C LEU A 123 -8.78 7.15 0.56
N ILE A 124 -8.49 6.86 1.82
CA ILE A 124 -7.74 7.74 2.71
C ILE A 124 -6.30 7.28 2.86
N ASP A 125 -5.44 8.23 3.19
CA ASP A 125 -4.03 7.99 3.41
C ASP A 125 -3.78 7.17 4.68
N GLN A 126 -3.03 6.06 4.56
CA GLN A 126 -2.68 5.20 5.68
C GLN A 126 -1.90 5.92 6.78
N ARG A 127 -1.12 6.97 6.43
CA ARG A 127 -0.30 7.76 7.36
C ARG A 127 -1.11 8.34 8.52
N ARG A 128 -2.42 8.54 8.34
CA ARG A 128 -3.35 8.98 9.40
C ARG A 128 -3.34 8.06 10.63
N TYR A 129 -3.01 6.79 10.46
CA TYR A 129 -3.00 5.78 11.53
C TYR A 129 -1.60 5.28 11.91
N LEU A 130 -0.56 5.72 11.20
CA LEU A 130 0.80 5.22 11.42
C LEU A 130 1.50 5.92 12.59
N GLY A 131 1.16 7.19 12.86
CA GLY A 131 1.68 7.92 14.02
C GLY A 131 3.20 7.82 14.14
N ASP A 132 3.64 7.22 15.24
CA ASP A 132 5.02 6.97 15.64
C ASP A 132 5.81 6.02 14.72
N LEU A 133 5.14 5.27 13.84
CA LEU A 133 5.82 4.48 12.80
C LEU A 133 6.38 5.33 11.66
N ILE A 134 5.94 6.59 11.53
CA ILE A 134 6.55 7.52 10.59
C ILE A 134 7.71 8.21 11.31
N PRO A 135 8.96 7.98 10.88
CA PRO A 135 10.10 8.59 11.54
C PRO A 135 10.04 10.11 11.41
N GLU A 136 10.29 10.80 12.54
CA GLU A 136 10.48 12.24 12.54
C GLU A 136 11.80 12.61 11.87
N ARG A 137 11.96 13.90 11.53
CA ARG A 137 13.23 14.42 11.03
C ARG A 137 14.30 14.22 12.09
N GLY A 138 15.33 13.46 11.77
CA GLY A 138 16.48 13.26 12.65
C GLY A 138 17.19 11.96 12.34
N VAL A 139 18.11 11.59 13.22
CA VAL A 139 18.79 10.29 13.17
C VAL A 139 18.03 9.33 14.08
N LEU A 140 17.55 8.22 13.51
CA LEU A 140 16.81 7.20 14.27
C LEU A 140 17.71 6.32 15.11
N ALA A 141 18.91 6.00 14.60
CA ALA A 141 19.87 5.15 15.26
C ALA A 141 21.30 5.48 14.79
N GLY A 142 22.25 5.45 15.71
CA GLY A 142 23.66 5.76 15.46
C GLY A 142 23.92 7.25 15.24
N GLU A 143 25.14 7.57 14.82
CA GLU A 143 25.55 8.92 14.42
C GLU A 143 26.29 8.81 13.07
N PRO A 144 25.75 9.36 11.98
CA PRO A 144 26.41 9.32 10.69
C PRO A 144 27.60 10.29 10.68
N ASP A 145 28.74 9.83 10.18
CA ASP A 145 29.85 10.73 9.86
C ASP A 145 29.59 11.49 8.54
N GLU A 146 30.46 12.44 8.20
CA GLU A 146 30.28 13.25 6.98
C GLU A 146 30.25 12.38 5.71
N ARG A 147 30.97 11.26 5.68
CA ARG A 147 30.99 10.37 4.50
C ARG A 147 29.65 9.69 4.30
N VAL A 148 29.03 9.21 5.37
CA VAL A 148 27.68 8.63 5.34
C VAL A 148 26.66 9.69 4.92
N ILE A 149 26.80 10.92 5.40
CA ILE A 149 25.92 12.04 5.02
C ILE A 149 26.07 12.37 3.52
N GLU A 150 27.29 12.40 2.99
CA GLU A 150 27.57 12.61 1.57
C GLU A 150 26.96 11.51 0.70
N ASP A 151 27.18 10.23 1.07
CA ASP A 151 26.58 9.08 0.38
C ASP A 151 25.05 9.13 0.43
N ALA A 152 24.45 9.50 1.56
CA ALA A 152 23.00 9.62 1.70
C ALA A 152 22.43 10.76 0.84
N ARG A 153 23.10 11.92 0.78
CA ARG A 153 22.69 13.04 -0.09
C ARG A 153 22.69 12.61 -1.56
N PHE A 154 23.78 11.99 -2.01
CA PHE A 154 23.90 11.48 -3.38
C PHE A 154 22.89 10.36 -3.67
N GLY A 155 22.70 9.43 -2.73
CA GLY A 155 21.71 8.37 -2.84
C GLY A 155 20.28 8.89 -2.97
N ILE A 156 19.89 9.92 -2.22
CA ILE A 156 18.56 10.55 -2.35
C ILE A 156 18.35 11.16 -3.74
N GLU A 157 19.36 11.80 -4.31
CA GLU A 157 19.30 12.35 -5.67
C GLU A 157 19.08 11.24 -6.70
N LEU A 158 19.89 10.18 -6.64
CA LEU A 158 19.77 9.02 -7.53
C LEU A 158 18.42 8.31 -7.40
N ALA A 159 18.00 8.02 -6.17
CA ALA A 159 16.73 7.34 -5.91
C ALA A 159 15.53 8.11 -6.50
N ARG A 160 15.53 9.44 -6.41
CA ARG A 160 14.50 10.27 -7.05
C ARG A 160 14.49 10.12 -8.56
N GLY A 161 15.66 10.16 -9.21
CA GLY A 161 15.77 9.96 -10.65
C GLY A 161 15.26 8.58 -11.11
N ILE A 162 15.62 7.51 -10.39
CA ILE A 162 15.16 6.14 -10.68
C ILE A 162 13.64 6.00 -10.45
N ALA A 163 13.11 6.62 -9.39
CA ALA A 163 11.68 6.62 -9.09
C ALA A 163 10.87 7.38 -10.16
N ASP A 164 11.39 8.50 -10.66
CA ASP A 164 10.75 9.29 -11.73
C ASP A 164 10.66 8.51 -13.04
N LEU A 165 11.63 7.61 -13.29
CA LEU A 165 11.61 6.68 -14.43
C LEU A 165 10.67 5.48 -14.20
N GLY A 166 10.15 5.30 -12.98
CA GLY A 166 9.28 4.17 -12.62
C GLY A 166 10.00 2.82 -12.57
N VAL A 167 11.32 2.82 -12.38
CA VAL A 167 12.14 1.59 -12.33
C VAL A 167 12.11 0.96 -10.93
N GLY A 168 12.34 1.78 -9.90
CA GLY A 168 12.37 1.36 -8.49
C GLY A 168 12.60 2.55 -7.57
N GLN A 169 12.84 2.29 -6.28
CA GLN A 169 12.87 3.35 -5.25
C GLN A 169 14.04 3.26 -4.27
N THR A 170 14.87 2.21 -4.36
CA THR A 170 16.02 2.00 -3.47
C THR A 170 17.31 2.08 -4.26
N VAL A 171 18.34 2.67 -3.66
CA VAL A 171 19.72 2.65 -4.16
C VAL A 171 20.67 2.33 -3.00
N VAL A 172 21.77 1.65 -3.31
CA VAL A 172 22.86 1.39 -2.37
C VAL A 172 24.09 2.14 -2.86
N VAL A 173 24.63 3.03 -2.03
CA VAL A 173 25.79 3.87 -2.37
C VAL A 173 26.89 3.65 -1.34
N LYS A 174 28.15 3.63 -1.80
CA LYS A 174 29.32 3.59 -0.93
C LYS A 174 30.46 4.41 -1.53
N GLY A 175 30.94 5.41 -0.79
CA GLY A 175 32.04 6.27 -1.22
C GLY A 175 31.75 6.98 -2.54
N GLY A 176 30.52 7.44 -2.74
CA GLY A 176 30.05 8.11 -3.95
C GLY A 176 29.80 7.17 -5.14
N VAL A 177 29.87 5.85 -4.97
CA VAL A 177 29.65 4.87 -6.03
C VAL A 177 28.31 4.15 -5.82
N PRO A 178 27.39 4.16 -6.80
CA PRO A 178 26.18 3.33 -6.77
C PRO A 178 26.56 1.87 -6.94
N LEU A 179 26.24 1.04 -5.95
CA LEU A 179 26.52 -0.39 -5.94
C LEU A 179 25.32 -1.21 -6.42
N ALA A 180 24.10 -0.76 -6.09
CA ALA A 180 22.85 -1.42 -6.48
C ALA A 180 21.73 -0.39 -6.67
N VAL A 181 20.77 -0.74 -7.52
CA VAL A 181 19.53 0.02 -7.75
C VAL A 181 18.40 -1.00 -7.81
N GLU A 182 17.40 -0.84 -6.95
CA GLU A 182 16.21 -1.68 -6.95
C GLU A 182 15.45 -1.51 -8.28
N ALA A 183 15.00 -2.63 -8.85
CA ALA A 183 14.02 -2.68 -9.91
C ALA A 183 12.86 -3.64 -9.54
N ALA A 184 12.62 -4.67 -10.36
CA ALA A 184 11.47 -5.57 -10.19
C ALA A 184 11.66 -6.60 -9.06
N GLU A 185 12.90 -6.86 -8.64
CA GLU A 185 13.28 -7.80 -7.59
C GLU A 185 12.87 -7.35 -6.18
N GLY A 186 12.78 -6.03 -5.97
CA GLY A 186 12.40 -5.42 -4.71
C GLY A 186 13.58 -5.12 -3.77
N THR A 187 13.31 -4.30 -2.76
CA THR A 187 14.30 -3.76 -1.83
C THR A 187 15.16 -4.84 -1.16
N ASP A 188 14.55 -5.94 -0.70
CA ASP A 188 15.27 -7.01 0.04
C ASP A 188 16.36 -7.68 -0.81
N GLU A 189 16.10 -7.92 -2.10
CA GLU A 189 17.09 -8.51 -3.02
C GLU A 189 18.13 -7.47 -3.46
N ALA A 190 17.75 -6.19 -3.56
CA ALA A 190 18.68 -5.12 -3.91
C ALA A 190 19.75 -4.85 -2.83
N ILE A 191 19.46 -5.15 -1.56
CA ILE A 191 20.38 -4.93 -0.42
C ILE A 191 21.17 -6.18 0.01
N ARG A 192 20.91 -7.33 -0.61
CA ARG A 192 21.51 -8.63 -0.27
C ARG A 192 22.96 -8.75 -0.71
#